data_AF-A0A8J8KE24-F1
#
_entry.id   AF-A0A8J8KE24-F1
#
_cell.length_a   1.000
_cell.length_b   1.000
_cell.length_c   1.000
_cell.angle_alpha   90.00
_cell.angle_beta   90.00
_cell.angle_gamma   90.00
#
_symmetry.space_group_name_H-M   'P 1'
#
loop_
_entity.id
_entity.type
_entity.pdbx_description
1 polymer ?
#
loop_
_entity_poly.entity_id
_entity_poly.type
_entity_poly.pdbx_seq_one_letter_code
_entity_poly.pdbx_strand_id
1 'polypeptide(L)' 'MNPTARMLNRIKSIYLYIHEKGSVSTQELVEEFGTTPRTIQRDLNVLTYNNLVYSPSRGIWTTTARKVKIS' A
#
# COMPACT_ATOMS: atom_id res chain seq x y z
N MET A 1 6.93 7.67 16.22
CA MET A 1 8.01 7.04 15.43
C MET A 1 8.11 7.79 14.12
N ASN A 2 9.20 8.51 13.85
CA ASN A 2 9.39 9.19 12.57
C ASN A 2 9.71 8.15 11.50
N PRO A 3 8.90 8.00 10.44
CA PRO A 3 9.22 7.15 9.31
C PRO A 3 10.57 7.51 8.72
N THR A 4 11.41 6.51 8.46
CA THR A 4 12.62 6.76 7.67
C THR A 4 12.22 7.04 6.22
N ALA A 5 13.06 7.78 5.48
CA ALA A 5 12.84 8.04 4.05
C ALA A 5 12.61 6.75 3.25
N ARG A 6 13.31 5.66 3.60
CA ARG A 6 13.14 4.34 2.99
C ARG A 6 11.73 3.77 3.20
N MET A 7 11.16 3.91 4.40
CA MET A 7 9.80 3.44 4.67
C MET A 7 8.76 4.27 3.92
N LEU A 8 8.94 5.60 3.86
CA LEU A 8 8.05 6.48 3.10
C LEU A 8 8.08 6.16 1.60
N ASN A 9 9.27 5.92 1.04
CA ASN A 9 9.39 5.53 -0.36
C ASN A 9 8.67 4.21 -0.64
N ARG A 10 8.84 3.20 0.22
CA ARG A 10 8.14 1.91 0.07
C ARG A 10 6.62 2.07 0.14
N ILE A 11 6.10 2.85 1.09
CA ILE A 11 4.64 3.12 1.22
C ILE A 11 4.09 3.77 -0.06
N LYS A 12 4.82 4.74 -0.63
CA LYS A 12 4.43 5.38 -1.90
C LYS A 12 4.45 4.39 -3.06
N SER A 13 5.49 3.57 -3.17
CA SER A 13 5.59 2.55 -4.23
C SER A 13 4.48 1.50 -4.12
N ILE A 14 4.12 1.05 -2.92
CA ILE A 14 2.98 0.15 -2.69
C ILE A 14 1.68 0.79 -3.18
N TYR A 15 1.43 2.07 -2.84
CA TYR A 15 0.23 2.77 -3.32
C TYR A 15 0.17 2.82 -4.85
N LEU A 16 1.27 3.21 -5.51
CA LEU A 16 1.34 3.29 -6.98
C LEU A 16 1.09 1.93 -7.62
N TYR A 17 1.68 0.88 -7.07
CA TYR A 17 1.47 -0.49 -7.56
C TYR A 17 0.01 -0.91 -7.51
N ILE A 18 -0.67 -0.69 -6.36
CA ILE A 18 -2.10 -0.99 -6.21
C ILE A 18 -2.93 -0.15 -7.19
N HIS A 19 -2.55 1.11 -7.39
CA HIS A 19 -3.25 2.02 -8.31
C HIS A 19 -3.16 1.54 -9.77
N GLU A 20 -1.98 1.15 -10.21
CA GLU A 20 -1.72 0.67 -11.58
C GLU A 20 -2.38 -0.69 -11.85
N LYS A 21 -2.37 -1.60 -10.87
CA LYS A 21 -2.98 -2.94 -10.98
C LYS A 21 -4.49 -2.95 -10.76
N GLY A 22 -5.04 -1.90 -10.16
CA GLY A 22 -6.44 -1.79 -9.78
C GLY A 22 -6.81 -2.57 -8.52
N SER A 23 -6.41 -3.83 -8.37
CA SER A 23 -6.57 -4.61 -7.13
C SER A 23 -5.47 -5.66 -7.01
N VAL A 24 -4.95 -5.86 -5.79
CA VAL A 24 -3.85 -6.79 -5.53
C VAL A 24 -4.07 -7.55 -4.23
N SER A 25 -3.37 -8.67 -4.08
CA SER A 25 -3.36 -9.42 -2.81
C SER A 25 -2.21 -9.00 -1.89
N THR A 26 -2.35 -9.29 -0.59
CA THR A 26 -1.26 -9.10 0.38
C THR A 26 -0.03 -9.94 0.02
N GLN A 27 -0.23 -11.12 -0.56
CA GLN A 27 0.85 -12.02 -0.98
C GLN A 27 1.61 -11.47 -2.19
N GLU A 28 0.90 -10.91 -3.17
CA GLU A 28 1.49 -10.23 -4.33
C GLU A 28 2.37 -9.05 -3.89
N LEU A 29 1.91 -8.25 -2.93
CA LEU A 29 2.72 -7.17 -2.35
C LEU A 29 3.96 -7.68 -1.59
N VAL A 30 3.86 -8.84 -0.93
CA VAL A 30 5.01 -9.47 -0.25
C VAL A 30 6.07 -9.89 -1.25
N GLU A 31 5.64 -10.51 -2.35
CA GLU A 31 6.52 -10.99 -3.43
C GLU A 31 7.14 -9.83 -4.21
N GLU A 32 6.34 -8.86 -4.65
CA GLU A 32 6.80 -7.68 -5.41
C GLU A 32 7.84 -6.86 -4.63
N PHE A 33 7.59 -6.61 -3.35
CA PHE A 33 8.44 -5.73 -2.54
C PHE A 33 9.52 -6.46 -1.75
N GLY A 34 9.56 -7.80 -1.81
CA GLY A 34 10.55 -8.62 -1.10
C GLY A 34 10.55 -8.38 0.42
N THR A 35 9.38 -8.18 1.03
CA THR A 35 9.26 -7.90 2.47
C THR A 35 8.36 -8.90 3.19
N THR A 36 8.20 -8.78 4.50
CA THR A 36 7.32 -9.68 5.27
C THR A 36 5.85 -9.24 5.19
N PRO A 37 4.88 -10.16 5.34
CA PRO A 37 3.46 -9.82 5.46
C PRO A 37 3.17 -8.77 6.55
N ARG A 38 3.90 -8.83 7.67
CA ARG A 38 3.79 -7.86 8.77
C ARG A 38 4.23 -6.45 8.35
N THR A 39 5.26 -6.35 7.50
CA THR A 39 5.72 -5.07 6.96
C THR A 39 4.69 -4.48 6.00
N ILE A 40 4.22 -5.29 5.05
CA ILE A 40 3.17 -4.90 4.10
C ILE A 40 1.90 -4.44 4.83
N GLN A 41 1.44 -5.19 5.83
CA GLN A 41 0.25 -4.81 6.59
C GLN A 41 0.42 -3.48 7.33
N ARG A 42 1.62 -3.18 7.87
CA ARG A 42 1.88 -1.87 8.50
C ARG A 42 1.82 -0.73 7.50
N ASP A 43 2.38 -0.91 6.32
CA ASP A 43 2.37 0.11 5.26
C ASP A 43 0.94 0.33 4.74
N LEU A 44 0.18 -0.75 4.53
CA LEU A 44 -1.24 -0.70 4.17
C LEU A 44 -2.08 -0.02 5.25
N ASN A 45 -1.77 -0.22 6.53
CA ASN A 45 -2.44 0.49 7.62
C ASN A 45 -2.21 2.01 7.55
N VAL A 46 -1.00 2.45 7.17
CA VAL A 46 -0.73 3.89 6.95
C VAL A 46 -1.55 4.42 5.76
N LEU A 47 -1.60 3.69 4.65
CA LEU A 47 -2.39 4.09 3.49
C LEU A 47 -3.89 4.11 3.80
N THR A 48 -4.38 3.14 4.56
CA THR A 48 -5.79 3.03 4.97
C THR A 48 -6.18 4.17 5.90
N TYR A 49 -5.33 4.48 6.90
CA TYR A 49 -5.53 5.62 7.80
C TYR A 49 -5.61 6.96 7.05
N ASN A 50 -4.93 7.07 5.89
CA ASN A 50 -4.97 8.26 5.03
C ASN A 50 -6.05 8.18 3.93
N ASN A 51 -6.96 7.20 4.00
CA ASN A 51 -8.02 6.97 3.03
C ASN A 51 -7.51 6.84 1.58
N LEU A 52 -6.34 6.24 1.39
CA LEU A 52 -5.74 6.02 0.06
C LEU A 52 -6.04 4.63 -0.49
N VAL A 53 -6.17 3.63 0.39
CA VAL A 53 -6.52 2.25 0.01
C VAL A 53 -7.60 1.71 0.96
N TYR A 54 -8.30 0.69 0.51
CA TYR A 54 -9.22 -0.10 1.33
C TYR A 54 -9.19 -1.57 0.89
N SER A 55 -9.78 -2.44 1.72
CA SER A 55 -9.85 -3.88 1.46
C SER A 55 -11.29 -4.26 1.07
N PRO A 56 -11.58 -4.56 -0.22
CA PRO A 56 -12.91 -4.98 -0.65
C PRO A 56 -13.25 -6.40 -0.19
N SER A 57 -12.23 -7.24 0.05
CA SER A 57 -12.33 -8.58 0.62
C SER A 57 -11.04 -8.94 1.35
N ARG A 58 -11.09 -9.89 2.28
CA ARG A 58 -9.97 -10.21 3.17
C ARG A 58 -8.67 -10.46 2.39
N GLY A 59 -7.67 -9.63 2.65
CA GLY A 59 -6.33 -9.76 2.06
C GLY A 59 -6.19 -9.17 0.65
N ILE A 60 -7.27 -8.67 0.06
CA ILE A 60 -7.27 -7.92 -1.20
C ILE A 60 -7.30 -6.43 -0.90
N TRP A 61 -6.61 -5.63 -1.71
CA TRP A 61 -6.46 -4.19 -1.54
C TRP A 61 -6.64 -3.48 -2.87
N THR A 62 -7.33 -2.33 -2.82
CA THR A 62 -7.53 -1.43 -3.95
C THR A 62 -7.46 0.03 -3.49
N THR A 63 -7.28 0.96 -4.43
CA THR A 63 -7.25 2.41 -4.13
C THR A 63 -8.65 2.98 -3.92
N THR A 64 -8.74 4.07 -3.16
CA THR A 64 -9.98 4.85 -3.06
C THR A 64 -10.11 5.83 -4.23
N ALA A 65 -11.26 6.49 -4.37
CA ALA A 65 -11.46 7.58 -5.33
C ALA A 65 -10.78 8.91 -4.92
N ARG A 66 -9.97 8.92 -3.85
CA ARG A 66 -9.34 10.15 -3.35
C ARG A 66 -8.34 10.67 -4.38
N LYS A 67 -8.52 11.93 -4.81
CA LYS A 67 -7.56 12.60 -5.68
C LYS A 67 -6.24 12.82 -4.94
N VAL A 68 -5.16 12.27 -5.47
CA VAL A 68 -3.78 12.48 -5.00
C VAL A 68 -2.95 13.09 -6.11
N LYS A 69 -2.05 14.01 -5.75
CA LYS A 69 -1.03 14.51 -6.68
C LYS A 69 0.13 13.52 -6.71
N ILE A 70 0.37 12.92 -7.86
CA ILE A 70 1.58 12.15 -8.12
C ILE A 70 2.60 13.18 -8.64
N SER A 71 3.68 13.40 -7.90
CA SER A 71 4.72 14.40 -8.17
C SER A 71 6.10 13.77 -8.11
#